data_AF-A0A962IMF0-F1
#
_entry.id   AF-A0A962IMF0-F1
#
_cell.length_a   1.000
_cell.length_b   1.000
_cell.length_c   1.000
_cell.angle_alpha   90.00
_cell.angle_beta   90.00
_cell.angle_gamma   90.00
#
_symmetry.space_group_name_H-M   'P 1'
#
loop_
_entity.id
_entity.type
_entity.pdbx_description
1 polymer ?
#
loop_
_entity_poly.entity_id
_entity_poly.type
_entity_poly.pdbx_seq_one_letter_code
_entity_poly.pdbx_strand_id
1 'polypeptide(L)'
;LEANPEDIEGWLLLARTYRELARFADARDAYARVREARPEDLDITVEYAESLGLSSSPRSLLGEPERLLGEVLEIEPNHQRGLWLMGFARTQAGDYAGALALWDRLLALMDDPDARSALRGQINQARGRLGMDPLPDEGQMAAAEAPKSPPPTQPANSGSGTGIDVQVSLDDALASQVGPNDMLFVFAKAENGPPMPLAVQRLAAASLPITIRLDDSMGMVEGMVLSRFPRVVVEARISKSGNAQAQPGDLQGSSGGLDNPPAGPVRLLIDQTL
;
A
#
# COMPACT_ATOMS: atom_id res chain seq x y z
N LEU A 1 31.76 24.17 -6.06
CA LEU A 1 30.88 25.36 -6.03
C LEU A 1 31.54 26.60 -5.42
N GLU A 2 32.59 26.47 -4.57
CA GLU A 2 33.43 27.63 -4.19
C GLU A 2 34.05 28.37 -5.38
N ALA A 3 34.16 27.72 -6.56
CA ALA A 3 34.70 28.32 -7.77
C ALA A 3 33.67 29.03 -8.69
N ASN A 4 32.36 28.78 -8.54
CA ASN A 4 31.29 29.39 -9.36
C ASN A 4 29.97 29.45 -8.56
N PRO A 5 29.79 30.46 -7.69
CA PRO A 5 28.62 30.56 -6.82
C PRO A 5 27.30 30.86 -7.56
N GLU A 6 27.33 31.27 -8.83
CA GLU A 6 26.15 31.57 -9.65
C GLU A 6 25.62 30.37 -10.45
N ASP A 7 26.28 29.21 -10.37
CA ASP A 7 25.84 28.00 -11.07
C ASP A 7 24.65 27.33 -10.34
N ILE A 8 23.45 27.82 -10.63
CA ILE A 8 22.20 27.35 -10.00
C ILE A 8 21.93 25.87 -10.29
N GLU A 9 22.26 25.39 -11.50
CA GLU A 9 22.13 23.96 -11.83
C GLU A 9 23.13 23.12 -11.03
N GLY A 10 24.35 23.61 -10.86
CA GLY A 10 25.34 23.02 -9.95
C GLY A 10 24.84 22.94 -8.51
N TRP A 11 24.22 24.00 -7.99
CA TRP A 11 23.62 24.01 -6.65
C TRP A 11 22.46 23.02 -6.52
N LEU A 12 21.61 22.90 -7.54
CA LEU A 12 20.51 21.93 -7.55
C LEU A 12 21.02 20.48 -7.57
N LEU A 13 22.02 20.19 -8.40
CA LEU A 13 22.67 18.87 -8.40
C LEU A 13 23.30 18.58 -7.03
N LEU A 14 23.95 19.57 -6.43
CA LEU A 14 24.56 19.41 -5.11
C LEU A 14 23.50 19.15 -4.03
N ALA A 15 22.39 19.88 -4.04
CA ALA A 15 21.29 19.70 -3.09
C ALA A 15 20.72 18.27 -3.17
N ARG A 16 20.43 17.79 -4.38
CA ARG A 16 19.98 16.40 -4.63
C ARG A 16 21.01 15.38 -4.15
N THR A 17 22.29 15.60 -4.45
CA THR A 17 23.38 14.72 -4.00
C THR A 17 23.47 14.64 -2.48
N TYR A 18 23.37 15.79 -1.79
CA TYR A 18 23.35 15.80 -0.34
C TYR A 18 22.13 15.08 0.24
N ARG A 19 20.97 15.23 -0.37
CA ARG A 19 19.75 14.52 0.03
C ARG A 19 19.92 13.00 -0.08
N GLU A 20 20.46 12.50 -1.20
CA GLU A 20 20.74 11.06 -1.39
C GLU A 20 21.77 10.53 -0.39
N LEU A 21 22.75 11.36 0.00
CA LEU A 21 23.72 11.03 1.05
C LEU A 21 23.17 11.22 2.48
N ALA A 22 21.87 11.49 2.64
CA ALA A 22 21.22 11.81 3.91
C ALA A 22 21.83 12.99 4.68
N ARG A 23 22.56 13.87 3.99
CA ARG A 23 23.15 15.11 4.51
C ARG A 23 22.14 16.25 4.42
N PHE A 24 21.05 16.13 5.17
CA PHE A 24 19.87 16.99 5.01
C PHE A 24 20.12 18.47 5.31
N ALA A 25 21.03 18.80 6.24
CA ALA A 25 21.38 20.19 6.52
C ALA A 25 22.11 20.85 5.33
N ASP A 26 23.04 20.12 4.71
CA ASP A 26 23.74 20.62 3.51
C ASP A 26 22.78 20.71 2.31
N ALA A 27 21.87 19.73 2.18
CA ALA A 27 20.82 19.76 1.16
C ALA A 27 19.90 20.98 1.32
N ARG A 28 19.46 21.26 2.56
CA ARG A 28 18.68 22.46 2.90
C ARG A 28 19.40 23.73 2.47
N ASP A 29 20.69 23.87 2.79
CA ASP A 29 21.45 25.08 2.48
C ASP A 29 21.65 25.25 0.97
N ALA A 30 21.87 24.16 0.24
CA ALA A 30 21.96 24.20 -1.22
C ALA A 30 20.59 24.53 -1.87
N TYR A 31 19.50 23.91 -1.42
CA TYR A 31 18.15 24.23 -1.91
C TYR A 31 17.74 25.68 -1.59
N ALA A 32 18.19 26.25 -0.46
CA ALA A 32 17.96 27.66 -0.15
C ALA A 32 18.54 28.58 -1.24
N ARG A 33 19.76 28.29 -1.71
CA ARG A 33 20.40 29.05 -2.81
C ARG A 33 19.64 28.93 -4.12
N VAL A 34 19.18 27.72 -4.45
CA VAL A 34 18.39 27.51 -5.67
C VAL A 34 17.08 28.28 -5.60
N ARG A 35 16.38 28.26 -4.45
CA ARG A 35 15.12 28.98 -4.24
C ARG A 35 15.29 30.50 -4.30
N GLU A 36 16.37 31.04 -3.76
CA GLU A 36 16.69 32.48 -3.87
C GLU A 36 16.82 32.92 -5.33
N ALA A 37 17.38 32.05 -6.19
CA ALA A 37 17.55 32.32 -7.61
C ALA A 37 16.32 32.00 -8.46
N ARG A 38 15.43 31.12 -7.98
CA ARG A 38 14.19 30.67 -8.65
C ARG A 38 13.00 30.71 -7.67
N PRO A 39 12.58 31.88 -7.20
CA PRO A 39 11.49 31.99 -6.22
C PRO A 39 10.13 31.52 -6.75
N GLU A 40 9.94 31.49 -8.07
CA GLU A 40 8.73 31.03 -8.75
C GLU A 40 8.64 29.51 -8.90
N ASP A 41 9.75 28.78 -8.70
CA ASP A 41 9.80 27.33 -8.82
C ASP A 41 9.27 26.68 -7.54
N LEU A 42 8.02 26.24 -7.61
CA LEU A 42 7.31 25.65 -6.47
C LEU A 42 7.91 24.30 -6.06
N ASP A 43 8.40 23.49 -7.01
CA ASP A 43 9.04 22.20 -6.71
C ASP A 43 10.30 22.40 -5.85
N ILE A 44 11.09 23.45 -6.14
CA ILE A 44 12.25 23.81 -5.32
C ILE A 44 11.82 24.26 -3.93
N THR A 45 10.71 24.97 -3.81
CA THR A 45 10.16 25.36 -2.50
C THR A 45 9.73 24.14 -1.68
N VAL A 46 9.13 23.12 -2.33
CA VAL A 46 8.76 21.85 -1.70
C VAL A 46 9.99 21.06 -1.25
N GLU A 47 11.01 20.91 -2.10
CA GLU A 47 12.26 20.21 -1.77
C GLU A 47 13.03 20.92 -0.62
N TYR A 48 12.99 22.25 -0.60
CA TYR A 48 13.55 23.04 0.51
C TYR A 48 12.78 22.81 1.82
N ALA A 49 11.45 22.84 1.78
CA ALA A 49 10.60 22.58 2.95
C ALA A 49 10.83 21.17 3.52
N GLU A 50 10.93 20.16 2.65
CA GLU A 50 11.26 18.79 3.05
C GLU A 50 12.65 18.71 3.70
N SER A 51 13.65 19.37 3.11
CA SER A 51 15.02 19.39 3.64
C SER A 51 15.11 20.10 5.00
N LEU A 52 14.33 21.17 5.21
CA LEU A 52 14.17 21.79 6.53
C LEU A 52 13.66 20.78 7.55
N GLY A 53 12.60 20.03 7.21
CA GLY A 53 12.03 19.06 8.13
C GLY A 53 12.93 17.86 8.43
N LEU A 54 13.65 17.37 7.42
CA LEU A 54 14.59 16.25 7.56
C LEU A 54 15.88 16.62 8.32
N SER A 55 16.30 17.89 8.24
CA SER A 55 17.48 18.42 8.94
C SER A 55 17.20 18.84 10.39
N SER A 56 15.93 18.93 10.78
CA SER A 56 15.51 19.28 12.14
C SER A 56 15.78 18.13 13.13
N SER A 57 15.97 18.46 14.41
CA SER A 57 16.15 17.50 15.51
C SER A 57 15.25 17.89 16.70
N PRO A 58 14.13 17.18 16.93
CA PRO A 58 13.63 16.05 16.15
C PRO A 58 13.21 16.45 14.73
N ARG A 59 13.19 15.49 13.80
CA ARG A 59 12.66 15.72 12.45
C ARG A 59 11.21 16.15 12.56
N SER A 60 10.84 17.23 11.88
CA SER A 60 9.49 17.76 11.94
C SER A 60 9.15 18.59 10.72
N LEU A 61 7.92 18.45 10.22
CA LEU A 61 7.39 19.33 9.18
C LEU A 61 6.57 20.49 9.75
N LEU A 62 6.54 20.66 11.08
CA LEU A 62 5.80 21.74 11.72
C LEU A 62 6.55 23.08 11.62
N GLY A 63 5.81 24.18 11.61
CA GLY A 63 6.37 25.53 11.56
C GLY A 63 6.70 25.96 10.14
N GLU A 64 7.98 26.28 9.88
CA GLU A 64 8.40 26.83 8.59
C GLU A 64 8.15 25.88 7.39
N PRO A 65 8.41 24.55 7.46
CA PRO A 65 8.07 23.65 6.37
C PRO A 65 6.58 23.64 6.05
N GLU A 66 5.71 23.56 7.07
CA GLU A 66 4.25 23.61 6.92
C GLU A 66 3.81 24.91 6.24
N ARG A 67 4.36 26.05 6.67
CA ARG A 67 4.05 27.36 6.07
C ARG A 67 4.36 27.38 4.57
N LEU A 68 5.57 26.93 4.19
CA LEU A 68 6.02 26.89 2.79
C LEU A 68 5.18 25.94 1.94
N LEU A 69 4.85 24.76 2.47
CA LEU A 69 3.96 23.81 1.80
C LEU A 69 2.55 24.41 1.60
N GLY A 70 2.09 25.23 2.56
CA GLY A 70 0.82 25.95 2.46
C GLY A 70 0.81 26.93 1.29
N GLU A 71 1.85 27.75 1.18
CA GLU A 71 2.02 28.71 0.07
C GLU A 71 2.04 28.01 -1.30
N VAL A 72 2.76 26.89 -1.41
CA VAL A 72 2.76 26.09 -2.63
C VAL A 72 1.36 25.59 -2.97
N LEU A 73 0.60 25.08 -1.99
CA LEU A 73 -0.74 24.54 -2.22
C LEU A 73 -1.82 25.62 -2.43
N GLU A 74 -1.56 26.88 -2.06
CA GLU A 74 -2.40 28.02 -2.43
C GLU A 74 -2.26 28.35 -3.93
N ILE A 75 -1.04 28.25 -4.46
CA ILE A 75 -0.73 28.56 -5.87
C ILE A 75 -1.03 27.37 -6.77
N GLU A 76 -0.58 26.18 -6.39
CA GLU A 76 -0.81 24.92 -7.09
C GLU A 76 -1.53 23.90 -6.18
N PRO A 77 -2.87 23.96 -6.10
CA PRO A 77 -3.64 23.13 -5.20
C PRO A 77 -3.53 21.61 -5.44
N ASN A 78 -3.10 21.19 -6.63
CA ASN A 78 -2.93 19.79 -7.03
C ASN A 78 -1.45 19.33 -6.99
N HIS A 79 -0.54 20.13 -6.44
CA HIS A 79 0.88 19.77 -6.40
C HIS A 79 1.10 18.49 -5.58
N GLN A 80 1.41 17.38 -6.25
CA GLN A 80 1.34 16.04 -5.65
C GLN A 80 2.28 15.89 -4.44
N ARG A 81 3.55 16.27 -4.59
CA ARG A 81 4.53 16.22 -3.49
C ARG A 81 4.19 17.17 -2.33
N GLY A 82 3.65 18.34 -2.63
CA GLY A 82 3.16 19.30 -1.63
C GLY A 82 2.01 18.72 -0.80
N LEU A 83 1.00 18.10 -1.44
CA LEU A 83 -0.13 17.45 -0.77
C LEU A 83 0.34 16.32 0.16
N TRP A 84 1.28 15.51 -0.32
CA TRP A 84 1.86 14.41 0.45
C TRP A 84 2.54 14.89 1.74
N LEU A 85 3.45 15.86 1.62
CA LEU A 85 4.21 16.40 2.75
C LEU A 85 3.34 17.22 3.71
N MET A 86 2.39 18.01 3.20
CA MET A 86 1.44 18.73 4.05
C MET A 86 0.58 17.77 4.87
N GLY A 87 0.14 16.64 4.31
CA GLY A 87 -0.57 15.62 5.09
C GLY A 87 0.28 15.08 6.25
N PHE A 88 1.59 14.90 6.05
CA PHE A 88 2.50 14.55 7.14
C PHE A 88 2.66 15.67 8.19
N ALA A 89 2.67 16.94 7.78
CA ALA A 89 2.67 18.07 8.72
C ALA A 89 1.38 18.08 9.56
N ARG A 90 0.22 17.92 8.92
CA ARG A 90 -1.10 17.84 9.57
C ARG A 90 -1.21 16.68 10.56
N THR A 91 -0.73 15.49 10.19
CA THR A 91 -0.69 14.34 11.12
C THR A 91 0.23 14.57 12.32
N GLN A 92 1.38 15.21 12.14
CA GLN A 92 2.26 15.59 13.26
C GLN A 92 1.61 16.63 14.19
N ALA A 93 0.79 17.52 13.64
CA ALA A 93 0.00 18.48 14.40
C ALA A 93 -1.21 17.85 15.11
N GLY A 94 -1.51 16.57 14.86
CA GLY A 94 -2.71 15.88 15.35
C GLY A 94 -3.98 16.17 14.56
N ASP A 95 -3.89 16.96 13.48
CA ASP A 95 -4.99 17.23 12.55
C ASP A 95 -5.11 16.10 11.51
N TYR A 96 -5.58 14.95 11.97
CA TYR A 96 -5.80 13.80 11.10
C TYR A 96 -6.89 14.06 10.06
N ALA A 97 -7.90 14.89 10.38
CA ALA A 97 -8.97 15.21 9.44
C ALA A 97 -8.46 16.06 8.27
N GLY A 98 -7.65 17.08 8.55
CA GLY A 98 -6.98 17.87 7.51
C GLY A 98 -6.00 17.05 6.68
N ALA A 99 -5.26 16.11 7.30
CA ALA A 99 -4.39 15.19 6.58
C ALA A 99 -5.15 14.31 5.58
N LEU A 100 -6.29 13.76 5.99
CA LEU A 100 -7.14 12.92 5.13
C LEU A 100 -7.64 13.69 3.91
N ALA A 101 -8.11 14.93 4.08
CA ALA A 101 -8.58 15.75 2.95
C ALA A 101 -7.48 15.97 1.89
N LEU A 102 -6.23 16.17 2.32
CA LEU A 102 -5.08 16.35 1.43
C LEU A 102 -4.70 15.05 0.72
N TRP A 103 -4.66 13.95 1.46
CA TRP A 103 -4.28 12.66 0.91
C TRP A 103 -5.36 12.03 0.02
N ASP A 104 -6.65 12.27 0.29
CA ASP A 104 -7.74 11.85 -0.60
C ASP A 104 -7.65 12.60 -1.95
N ARG A 105 -7.33 13.90 -1.90
CA ARG A 105 -7.06 14.69 -3.11
C ARG A 105 -5.85 14.17 -3.87
N LEU A 106 -4.75 13.87 -3.18
CA LEU A 106 -3.56 13.29 -3.78
C LEU A 106 -3.88 11.93 -4.42
N LEU A 107 -4.64 11.08 -3.75
CA LEU A 107 -5.04 9.77 -4.25
C LEU A 107 -5.83 9.90 -5.57
N ALA A 108 -6.65 10.92 -5.74
CA ALA A 108 -7.38 11.16 -6.99
C ALA A 108 -6.48 11.57 -8.19
N LEU A 109 -5.25 12.01 -7.93
CA LEU A 109 -4.30 12.50 -8.96
C LEU A 109 -3.27 11.45 -9.39
N MET A 110 -3.25 10.28 -8.75
CA MET A 110 -2.21 9.26 -8.94
C MET A 110 -2.71 8.11 -9.83
N ASP A 111 -1.92 7.75 -10.83
CA ASP A 111 -2.22 6.61 -11.71
C ASP A 111 -1.48 5.33 -11.29
N ASP A 112 -0.33 5.46 -10.61
CA ASP A 112 0.52 4.33 -10.23
C ASP A 112 -0.11 3.49 -9.09
N PRO A 113 -0.49 2.23 -9.33
CA PRO A 113 -1.17 1.40 -8.34
C PRO A 113 -0.37 1.18 -7.06
N ASP A 114 0.96 1.06 -7.15
CA ASP A 114 1.83 0.82 -6.00
C ASP A 114 1.89 2.07 -5.10
N ALA A 115 2.09 3.25 -5.68
CA ALA A 115 2.09 4.50 -4.95
C ALA A 115 0.71 4.82 -4.34
N ARG A 116 -0.39 4.50 -5.05
CA ARG A 116 -1.76 4.60 -4.51
C ARG A 116 -1.95 3.69 -3.30
N SER A 117 -1.48 2.44 -3.37
CA SER A 117 -1.56 1.48 -2.27
C SER A 117 -0.77 1.98 -1.04
N ALA A 118 0.44 2.51 -1.24
CA ALA A 118 1.23 3.10 -0.17
C ALA A 118 0.52 4.29 0.50
N LEU A 119 -0.06 5.20 -0.28
CA LEU A 119 -0.83 6.34 0.22
C LEU A 119 -2.08 5.89 0.99
N ARG A 120 -2.81 4.90 0.48
CA ARG A 120 -3.96 4.30 1.17
C ARG A 120 -3.58 3.70 2.52
N GLY A 121 -2.38 3.13 2.63
CA GLY A 121 -1.81 2.69 3.91
C GLY A 121 -1.72 3.83 4.93
N GLN A 122 -1.25 5.00 4.51
CA GLN A 122 -1.17 6.19 5.39
C GLN A 122 -2.55 6.75 5.74
N ILE A 123 -3.45 6.81 4.76
CA ILE A 123 -4.84 7.21 4.97
C ILE A 123 -5.50 6.31 6.02
N ASN A 124 -5.34 4.99 5.90
CA ASN A 124 -5.94 4.04 6.85
C ASN A 124 -5.35 4.18 8.26
N GLN A 125 -4.06 4.50 8.40
CA GLN A 125 -3.47 4.82 9.71
C GLN A 125 -4.12 6.08 10.32
N ALA A 126 -4.30 7.15 9.56
CA ALA A 126 -4.95 8.37 10.03
C ALA A 126 -6.44 8.15 10.35
N ARG A 127 -7.17 7.37 9.54
CA ARG A 127 -8.55 6.96 9.79
C ARG A 127 -8.69 6.18 11.09
N GLY A 128 -7.77 5.25 11.37
CA GLY A 128 -7.74 4.51 12.63
C GLY A 128 -7.56 5.41 13.86
N ARG A 129 -6.76 6.48 13.75
CA ARG A 129 -6.61 7.50 14.83
C ARG A 129 -7.91 8.26 15.11
N LEU A 130 -8.79 8.37 14.11
CA LEU A 130 -10.10 8.99 14.21
C LEU A 130 -11.23 7.99 14.51
N GLY A 131 -10.92 6.69 14.66
CA GLY A 131 -11.94 5.65 14.84
C GLY A 131 -12.80 5.39 13.60
N MET A 132 -12.31 5.72 12.41
CA MET A 132 -12.98 5.47 11.13
C MET A 132 -12.55 4.13 10.53
N ASP A 133 -13.48 3.45 9.86
CA ASP A 133 -13.19 2.24 9.10
C ASP A 133 -12.18 2.51 7.98
N PRO A 134 -11.32 1.54 7.60
CA PRO A 134 -10.38 1.69 6.51
C PRO A 134 -11.10 1.93 5.17
N LEU A 135 -10.38 2.51 4.20
CA LEU A 135 -10.88 2.67 2.84
C LEU A 135 -11.19 1.28 2.22
N PRO A 136 -12.35 1.12 1.54
CA PRO A 136 -12.67 -0.12 0.81
C PRO A 136 -11.66 -0.35 -0.29
N ASP A 137 -11.29 -1.61 -0.57
CA ASP A 137 -10.36 -1.93 -1.65
C ASP A 137 -10.83 -1.32 -2.98
N GLU A 138 -9.90 -0.87 -3.83
CA GLU A 138 -10.26 -0.14 -5.05
C GLU A 138 -11.14 -0.97 -6.00
N GLY A 139 -10.96 -2.30 -6.00
CA GLY A 139 -11.85 -3.25 -6.68
C GLY A 139 -13.28 -3.31 -6.12
N GLN A 140 -13.49 -2.94 -4.85
CA GLN A 140 -14.82 -2.81 -4.23
C GLN A 140 -15.45 -1.43 -4.48
N MET A 141 -14.65 -0.37 -4.65
CA MET A 141 -15.16 0.99 -4.95
C MET A 141 -15.77 1.09 -6.35
N ALA A 142 -15.18 0.42 -7.35
CA ALA A 142 -15.76 0.34 -8.70
C ALA A 142 -17.15 -0.35 -8.72
N ALA A 143 -17.43 -1.20 -7.72
CA ALA A 143 -18.76 -1.80 -7.53
C ALA A 143 -19.72 -0.91 -6.72
N ALA A 144 -19.23 0.12 -6.02
CA ALA A 144 -20.00 0.99 -5.15
C ALA A 144 -20.52 2.28 -5.83
N GLU A 145 -19.92 2.70 -6.97
CA GLU A 145 -20.36 3.88 -7.75
C GLU A 145 -21.45 3.57 -8.80
N ALA A 146 -21.85 2.31 -8.97
CA ALA A 146 -23.03 1.99 -9.77
C ALA A 146 -24.32 2.47 -9.04
N PRO A 147 -25.31 3.05 -9.73
CA PRO A 147 -26.52 3.54 -9.09
C PRO A 147 -27.23 2.40 -8.32
N LYS A 148 -27.48 2.64 -7.03
CA LYS A 148 -28.23 1.74 -6.15
C LYS A 148 -29.63 1.47 -6.72
N SER A 149 -29.76 0.37 -7.47
CA SER A 149 -31.05 -0.28 -7.69
C SER A 149 -31.40 -1.12 -6.45
N PRO A 150 -32.68 -1.34 -6.12
CA PRO A 150 -33.09 -2.07 -4.92
C PRO A 150 -32.53 -3.49 -4.91
N PRO A 151 -32.36 -4.12 -3.73
CA PRO A 151 -31.63 -5.37 -3.61
C PRO A 151 -32.34 -6.46 -4.42
N PRO A 152 -31.66 -7.16 -5.34
CA PRO A 152 -32.18 -8.42 -5.82
C PRO A 152 -32.01 -9.41 -4.67
N THR A 153 -33.15 -9.88 -4.16
CA THR A 153 -33.32 -11.25 -3.67
C THR A 153 -32.37 -12.19 -4.41
N GLN A 154 -31.64 -13.02 -3.65
CA GLN A 154 -30.84 -14.12 -4.19
C GLN A 154 -31.50 -14.73 -5.43
N PRO A 155 -30.71 -14.92 -6.49
CA PRO A 155 -30.80 -16.19 -7.19
C PRO A 155 -29.42 -16.83 -7.25
N ALA A 156 -29.41 -18.13 -6.99
CA ALA A 156 -28.44 -19.03 -7.56
C ALA A 156 -28.32 -18.79 -9.07
N ASN A 157 -27.13 -18.42 -9.55
CA ASN A 157 -26.38 -19.16 -10.57
C ASN A 157 -25.31 -18.30 -11.24
N SER A 158 -24.11 -18.89 -11.30
CA SER A 158 -23.22 -18.90 -12.46
C SER A 158 -22.80 -17.56 -13.07
N GLY A 159 -21.79 -16.95 -12.46
CA GLY A 159 -20.79 -16.16 -13.18
C GLY A 159 -19.63 -17.07 -13.58
N SER A 160 -19.60 -17.48 -14.85
CA SER A 160 -18.60 -18.32 -15.48
C SER A 160 -17.24 -17.59 -15.58
N GLY A 161 -16.47 -17.59 -14.50
CA GLY A 161 -15.05 -17.26 -14.51
C GLY A 161 -14.28 -18.41 -13.89
N THR A 162 -13.31 -18.99 -14.60
CA THR A 162 -12.48 -20.10 -14.12
C THR A 162 -11.77 -19.68 -12.83
N GLY A 163 -12.16 -20.25 -11.69
CA GLY A 163 -11.65 -19.87 -10.38
C GLY A 163 -11.73 -21.05 -9.40
N ILE A 164 -10.86 -21.03 -8.39
CA ILE A 164 -10.68 -22.07 -7.40
C ILE A 164 -11.35 -21.64 -6.11
N ASP A 165 -12.43 -22.32 -5.74
CA ASP A 165 -13.06 -22.12 -4.43
C ASP A 165 -12.26 -22.87 -3.36
N VAL A 166 -11.72 -22.14 -2.38
CA VAL A 166 -10.89 -22.65 -1.29
C VAL A 166 -11.59 -22.41 0.04
N GLN A 167 -11.88 -23.48 0.76
CA GLN A 167 -12.34 -23.44 2.14
C GLN A 167 -11.15 -23.62 3.07
N VAL A 168 -10.76 -22.56 3.77
CA VAL A 168 -9.64 -22.55 4.70
C VAL A 168 -10.15 -22.74 6.13
N SER A 169 -9.55 -23.68 6.84
CA SER A 169 -9.80 -23.95 8.25
C SER A 169 -8.48 -24.04 9.01
N LEU A 170 -8.53 -23.75 10.30
CA LEU A 170 -7.40 -23.89 11.22
C LEU A 170 -7.57 -25.17 12.04
N ASP A 171 -6.47 -25.89 12.27
CA ASP A 171 -6.47 -27.00 13.22
C ASP A 171 -6.67 -26.48 14.65
N ASP A 172 -7.56 -27.13 15.41
CA ASP A 172 -7.89 -26.74 16.78
C ASP A 172 -6.66 -26.71 17.70
N ALA A 173 -5.64 -27.54 17.44
CA ALA A 173 -4.39 -27.54 18.21
C ALA A 173 -3.58 -26.24 18.02
N LEU A 174 -3.76 -25.54 16.90
CA LEU A 174 -3.05 -24.31 16.56
C LEU A 174 -3.89 -23.05 16.84
N ALA A 175 -5.19 -23.19 17.16
CA ALA A 175 -6.09 -22.07 17.45
C ALA A 175 -5.56 -21.13 18.56
N SER A 176 -4.92 -21.70 19.59
CA SER A 176 -4.35 -20.92 20.70
C SER A 176 -3.13 -20.08 20.32
N GLN A 177 -2.53 -20.38 19.17
CA GLN A 177 -1.37 -19.63 18.67
C GLN A 177 -1.79 -18.43 17.82
N VAL A 178 -3.05 -18.31 17.39
CA VAL A 178 -3.48 -17.23 16.51
C VAL A 178 -3.91 -16.00 17.30
N GLY A 179 -3.25 -14.88 17.03
CA GLY A 179 -3.58 -13.58 17.60
C GLY A 179 -4.71 -12.86 16.83
N PRO A 180 -5.41 -11.89 17.46
CA PRO A 180 -6.47 -11.12 16.81
C PRO A 180 -5.96 -10.22 15.67
N ASN A 181 -4.66 -9.93 15.64
CA ASN A 181 -4.01 -9.11 14.62
C ASN A 181 -3.24 -9.96 13.59
N ASP A 182 -3.27 -11.30 13.70
CA ASP A 182 -2.57 -12.17 12.76
C ASP A 182 -3.31 -12.14 11.41
N MET A 183 -2.54 -12.17 10.32
CA MET A 183 -3.06 -12.04 8.96
C MET A 183 -3.00 -13.38 8.24
N LEU A 184 -4.11 -13.79 7.63
CA LEU A 184 -4.18 -14.95 6.75
C LEU A 184 -3.86 -14.52 5.31
N PHE A 185 -2.86 -15.16 4.71
CA PHE A 185 -2.53 -15.07 3.31
C PHE A 185 -2.84 -16.40 2.64
N VAL A 186 -3.64 -16.38 1.58
CA VAL A 186 -3.90 -17.55 0.75
C VAL A 186 -3.35 -17.32 -0.64
N PHE A 187 -2.45 -18.19 -1.06
CA PHE A 187 -1.71 -18.13 -2.31
C PHE A 187 -2.15 -19.26 -3.22
N ALA A 188 -2.29 -19.00 -4.52
CA ALA A 188 -2.22 -20.04 -5.54
C ALA A 188 -0.92 -19.88 -6.32
N LYS A 189 -0.16 -20.96 -6.48
CA LYS A 189 1.11 -21.01 -7.22
C LYS A 189 1.02 -22.07 -8.30
N ALA A 190 1.79 -21.93 -9.38
CA ALA A 190 1.97 -23.03 -10.32
C ALA A 190 2.74 -24.18 -9.63
N GLU A 191 2.30 -25.44 -9.81
CA GLU A 191 3.03 -26.60 -9.28
C GLU A 191 4.42 -26.71 -9.93
N ASN A 192 4.51 -26.42 -11.23
CA ASN A 192 5.73 -26.35 -12.01
C ASN A 192 5.82 -24.97 -12.68
N GLY A 193 6.48 -24.01 -12.04
CA GLY A 193 6.57 -22.63 -12.53
C GLY A 193 7.48 -21.75 -11.66
N PRO A 194 7.55 -20.44 -11.97
CA PRO A 194 8.34 -19.51 -11.15
C PRO A 194 7.82 -19.47 -9.71
N PRO A 195 8.67 -19.16 -8.71
CA PRO A 195 8.31 -19.23 -7.29
C PRO A 195 7.29 -18.17 -6.84
N MET A 196 6.82 -17.32 -7.76
CA MET A 196 5.88 -16.24 -7.48
C MET A 196 4.43 -16.75 -7.55
N PRO A 197 3.55 -16.31 -6.64
CA PRO A 197 2.14 -16.70 -6.65
C PRO A 197 1.37 -16.05 -7.80
N LEU A 198 0.43 -16.80 -8.37
CA LEU A 198 -0.48 -16.42 -9.45
C LEU A 198 -1.70 -15.65 -8.94
N ALA A 199 -2.12 -15.94 -7.71
CA ALA A 199 -3.20 -15.25 -7.02
C ALA A 199 -2.85 -15.18 -5.53
N VAL A 200 -3.13 -14.04 -4.91
CA VAL A 200 -2.90 -13.82 -3.47
C VAL A 200 -4.10 -13.11 -2.87
N GLN A 201 -4.65 -13.68 -1.81
CA GLN A 201 -5.70 -13.06 -1.01
C GLN A 201 -5.18 -12.85 0.42
N ARG A 202 -5.34 -11.62 0.94
CA ARG A 202 -5.01 -11.27 2.33
C ARG A 202 -6.29 -11.03 3.13
N LEU A 203 -6.41 -11.67 4.30
CA LEU A 203 -7.57 -11.67 5.18
C LEU A 203 -7.12 -11.60 6.64
N ALA A 204 -8.02 -11.31 7.57
CA ALA A 204 -7.75 -11.46 8.99
C ALA A 204 -7.80 -12.95 9.37
N ALA A 205 -6.84 -13.44 10.17
CA ALA A 205 -6.85 -14.84 10.61
C ALA A 205 -8.07 -15.16 11.50
N ALA A 206 -8.61 -14.16 12.20
CA ALA A 206 -9.84 -14.26 12.98
C ALA A 206 -11.10 -14.57 12.13
N SER A 207 -11.03 -14.46 10.80
CA SER A 207 -12.14 -14.81 9.91
C SER A 207 -12.26 -16.32 9.64
N LEU A 208 -11.33 -17.14 10.14
CA LEU A 208 -11.37 -18.60 9.97
C LEU A 208 -12.50 -19.23 10.81
N PRO A 209 -13.18 -20.27 10.28
CA PRO A 209 -13.06 -20.84 8.95
C PRO A 209 -13.73 -19.95 7.88
N ILE A 210 -13.10 -19.82 6.71
CA ILE A 210 -13.58 -18.96 5.61
C ILE A 210 -13.55 -19.69 4.27
N THR A 211 -14.50 -19.38 3.39
CA THR A 211 -14.47 -19.81 1.99
C THR A 211 -14.15 -18.62 1.11
N ILE A 212 -13.15 -18.76 0.26
CA ILE A 212 -12.71 -17.73 -0.68
C ILE A 212 -12.63 -18.32 -2.08
N ARG A 213 -12.66 -17.46 -3.09
CA ARG A 213 -12.42 -17.84 -4.48
C ARG A 213 -11.15 -17.18 -4.95
N LEU A 214 -10.22 -17.97 -5.48
CA LEU A 214 -9.02 -17.48 -6.15
C LEU A 214 -9.27 -17.52 -7.66
N ASP A 215 -9.09 -16.41 -8.37
CA ASP A 215 -9.31 -16.34 -9.82
C ASP A 215 -8.26 -15.45 -10.52
N ASP A 216 -8.39 -15.32 -11.83
CA ASP A 216 -7.46 -14.56 -12.68
C ASP A 216 -7.40 -13.07 -12.37
N SER A 217 -8.42 -12.49 -11.73
CA SER A 217 -8.43 -11.08 -11.38
C SER A 217 -7.41 -10.73 -10.29
N MET A 218 -6.91 -11.74 -9.58
CA MET A 218 -5.91 -11.61 -8.53
C MET A 218 -4.47 -11.68 -9.06
N GLY A 219 -4.29 -11.88 -10.37
CA GLY A 219 -2.97 -11.91 -11.01
C GLY A 219 -2.36 -10.52 -11.12
N MET A 220 -1.21 -10.31 -10.48
CA MET A 220 -0.51 -9.01 -10.49
C MET A 220 0.23 -8.70 -11.80
N VAL A 221 0.42 -9.68 -12.69
CA VAL A 221 1.18 -9.53 -13.94
C VAL A 221 0.38 -10.06 -15.12
N GLU A 222 0.27 -9.25 -16.16
CA GLU A 222 -0.44 -9.61 -17.39
C GLU A 222 0.19 -10.87 -18.01
N GLY A 223 -0.60 -11.95 -18.09
CA GLY A 223 -0.17 -13.22 -18.64
C GLY A 223 0.40 -14.25 -17.65
N MET A 224 0.55 -13.91 -16.36
CA MET A 224 0.78 -14.86 -15.26
C MET A 224 -0.48 -14.98 -14.38
N VAL A 225 -1.55 -15.46 -15.01
CA VAL A 225 -2.87 -15.65 -14.38
C VAL A 225 -3.14 -17.13 -14.11
N LEU A 226 -4.02 -17.40 -13.15
CA LEU A 226 -4.31 -18.75 -12.63
C LEU A 226 -4.73 -19.71 -13.75
N SER A 227 -5.64 -19.30 -14.63
CA SER A 227 -6.23 -20.10 -15.72
C SER A 227 -5.24 -20.62 -16.75
N ARG A 228 -4.04 -20.02 -16.84
CA ARG A 228 -2.99 -20.46 -17.77
C ARG A 228 -2.22 -21.69 -17.28
N PHE A 229 -2.34 -22.05 -16.01
CA PHE A 229 -1.60 -23.15 -15.42
C PHE A 229 -2.56 -24.32 -15.15
N PRO A 230 -2.31 -25.51 -15.74
CA PRO A 230 -3.21 -26.67 -15.58
C PRO A 230 -3.08 -27.31 -14.19
N ARG A 231 -1.94 -27.08 -13.52
CA ARG A 231 -1.61 -27.64 -12.21
C ARG A 231 -1.13 -26.55 -11.27
N VAL A 232 -1.77 -26.46 -10.12
CA VAL A 232 -1.52 -25.39 -9.14
C VAL A 232 -1.47 -25.95 -7.72
N VAL A 233 -0.80 -25.24 -6.83
CA VAL A 233 -0.77 -25.53 -5.39
C VAL A 233 -1.37 -24.34 -4.66
N VAL A 234 -2.32 -24.61 -3.77
CA VAL A 234 -2.88 -23.59 -2.89
C VAL A 234 -2.23 -23.71 -1.52
N GLU A 235 -1.71 -22.60 -1.01
CA GLU A 235 -1.09 -22.51 0.31
C GLU A 235 -1.79 -21.43 1.13
N ALA A 236 -2.04 -21.70 2.40
CA ALA A 236 -2.50 -20.71 3.36
C ALA A 236 -1.43 -20.51 4.43
N ARG A 237 -1.20 -19.26 4.80
CA ARG A 237 -0.27 -18.87 5.86
C ARG A 237 -0.92 -17.87 6.79
N ILE A 238 -0.85 -18.13 8.09
CA ILE A 238 -1.13 -17.13 9.12
C ILE A 238 0.20 -16.48 9.50
N SER A 239 0.36 -15.22 9.13
CA SER A 239 1.53 -14.41 9.46
C SER A 239 1.30 -13.60 10.72
N LYS A 240 2.25 -13.72 11.65
CA LYS A 240 2.29 -12.90 12.88
C LYS A 240 2.87 -11.51 12.66
N SER A 241 3.76 -11.40 11.68
CA SER A 241 4.41 -10.13 11.31
C SER A 241 3.57 -9.28 10.36
N GLY A 242 2.50 -9.84 9.79
CA GLY A 242 1.67 -9.18 8.79
C GLY A 242 2.28 -9.18 7.39
N ASN A 243 3.42 -9.85 7.18
CA ASN A 243 4.09 -9.97 5.89
C ASN A 243 3.73 -11.27 5.18
N ALA A 244 3.65 -11.25 3.85
CA ALA A 244 3.34 -12.43 3.05
C ALA A 244 4.50 -13.46 3.00
N GLN A 245 5.73 -13.04 3.29
CA GLN A 245 6.92 -13.91 3.28
C GLN A 245 6.93 -14.84 4.49
N ALA A 246 7.42 -16.07 4.30
CA ALA A 246 7.50 -17.07 5.36
C ALA A 246 8.43 -16.60 6.47
N GLN A 247 7.97 -16.63 7.71
CA GLN A 247 8.79 -16.35 8.89
C GLN A 247 8.68 -17.49 9.92
N PRO A 248 9.72 -17.71 10.74
CA PRO A 248 9.64 -18.65 11.86
C PRO A 248 8.48 -18.30 12.81
N GLY A 249 7.67 -19.28 13.15
CA GLY A 249 6.49 -19.13 14.01
C GLY A 249 5.20 -18.77 13.28
N ASP A 250 5.23 -18.60 11.95
CA ASP A 250 4.01 -18.52 11.13
C ASP A 250 3.34 -19.90 11.06
N LEU A 251 2.03 -19.93 10.88
CA LEU A 251 1.30 -21.18 10.67
C LEU A 251 1.01 -21.36 9.19
N GLN A 252 1.07 -22.59 8.68
CA GLN A 252 0.81 -22.86 7.27
C GLN A 252 0.01 -24.14 7.02
N GLY A 253 -0.60 -24.20 5.84
CA GLY A 253 -1.26 -25.37 5.28
C GLY A 253 -1.12 -25.37 3.76
N SER A 254 -1.09 -26.56 3.14
CA SER A 254 -0.97 -26.71 1.68
C SER A 254 -1.95 -27.75 1.16
N SER A 255 -2.55 -27.49 -0.01
CA SER A 255 -3.44 -28.44 -0.68
C SER A 255 -2.68 -29.56 -1.41
N GLY A 256 -1.36 -29.41 -1.58
CA GLY A 256 -0.62 -30.15 -2.60
C GLY A 256 -1.05 -29.75 -4.02
N GLY A 257 -0.55 -30.49 -5.02
CA GLY A 257 -0.83 -30.24 -6.43
C GLY A 257 -2.25 -30.60 -6.84
N LEU A 258 -2.99 -29.61 -7.33
CA LEU A 258 -4.36 -29.69 -7.78
C LEU A 258 -4.46 -29.44 -9.28
N ASP A 259 -5.47 -30.05 -9.91
CA ASP A 259 -5.88 -29.69 -11.26
C ASP A 259 -6.64 -28.36 -11.24
N ASN A 260 -6.50 -27.56 -12.31
CA ASN A 260 -7.12 -26.25 -12.42
C ASN A 260 -8.00 -26.12 -13.69
N PRO A 261 -9.32 -25.89 -13.55
CA PRO A 261 -10.05 -25.78 -12.28
C PRO A 261 -10.19 -27.16 -11.59
N PRO A 262 -10.25 -27.21 -10.26
CA PRO A 262 -10.47 -28.46 -9.53
C PRO A 262 -11.90 -28.96 -9.71
N ALA A 263 -12.10 -30.27 -9.51
CA ALA A 263 -13.42 -30.91 -9.64
C ALA A 263 -14.45 -30.46 -8.58
N GLY A 264 -14.03 -29.68 -7.57
CA GLY A 264 -14.87 -29.17 -6.50
C GLY A 264 -14.11 -28.22 -5.58
N PRO A 265 -14.76 -27.74 -4.49
CA PRO A 265 -14.13 -26.84 -3.54
C PRO A 265 -12.93 -27.50 -2.84
N VAL A 266 -11.81 -26.80 -2.81
CA VAL A 266 -10.56 -27.22 -2.19
C VAL A 266 -10.67 -26.97 -0.70
N ARG A 267 -10.53 -28.02 0.11
CA ARG A 267 -10.43 -27.88 1.57
C ARG A 267 -8.97 -27.78 1.96
N LEU A 268 -8.62 -26.73 2.68
CA LEU A 268 -7.27 -26.41 3.09
C LEU A 268 -7.22 -26.27 4.60
N LEU A 269 -6.48 -27.16 5.25
CA LEU A 269 -6.27 -27.13 6.70
C LEU A 269 -4.91 -26.53 7.01
N ILE A 270 -4.87 -25.55 7.92
CA ILE A 270 -3.64 -24.99 8.48
C ILE A 270 -3.28 -25.83 9.69
N ASP A 271 -2.26 -26.68 9.54
CA ASP A 271 -1.87 -27.73 10.49
C ASP A 271 -0.37 -27.75 10.82
N GLN A 272 0.42 -26.86 10.21
CA GLN A 272 1.87 -26.79 10.43
C GLN A 272 2.30 -25.44 11.01
N THR A 273 3.38 -25.46 11.78
CA THR A 273 4.13 -24.27 12.22
C THR A 273 5.48 -24.24 11.50
N LEU A 274 5.87 -23.08 10.99
CA LEU A 274 7.13 -22.81 10.30
C LEU A 274 8.29 -22.50 11.24
#